data_AF-A0A655YX19-F1
#
_entry.id   AF-A0A655YX19-F1
#
_cell.length_a   1.000
_cell.length_b   1.000
_cell.length_c   1.000
_cell.angle_alpha   90.00
_cell.angle_beta   90.00
_cell.angle_gamma   90.00
#
_symmetry.space_group_name_H-M   'P 1'
#
loop_
_entity.id
_entity.type
_entity.pdbx_description
1 polymer ?
#
loop_
_entity_poly.entity_id
_entity_poly.type
_entity_poly.pdbx_seq_one_letter_code
_entity_poly.pdbx_strand_id
1 'polypeptide(L)'
;MKYFGMKTKGIYLVPFLGGLALSDEKINTRWQDVVISIMGPCFGFLLSLLLVGVYWVTDSPFWAALAVFNAFLNLFNLLPVLPLDGGHILKSVSFSMNSKMGVILCVLAILGGIALSYSLGLTLFGFLLLMGALDIVFEWRQRHHSHLLPLNRYAQMVSTIWYFALVSGLIAIIIGFASTGDTLLSLPLLILGT
;
A
#
# COMPACT_ATOMS: atom_id res chain seq x y z
N MET A 1 -8.83 -10.72 8.73
CA MET A 1 -10.17 -11.37 8.75
C MET A 1 -10.35 -12.29 9.96
N LYS A 2 -9.55 -13.36 10.13
CA LYS A 2 -9.65 -14.26 11.30
C LYS A 2 -9.52 -13.55 12.67
N TYR A 3 -8.63 -12.56 12.78
CA TYR A 3 -8.49 -11.74 13.99
C TYR A 3 -9.81 -11.06 14.43
N PHE A 4 -10.67 -10.71 13.48
CA PHE A 4 -11.98 -10.10 13.75
C PHE A 4 -13.12 -11.12 13.79
N GLY A 5 -12.82 -12.42 13.85
CA GLY A 5 -13.83 -13.48 13.90
C GLY A 5 -14.59 -13.72 12.60
N MET A 6 -14.24 -13.04 11.50
CA MET A 6 -14.99 -13.12 10.25
C MET A 6 -14.73 -14.44 9.52
N LYS A 7 -15.81 -15.11 9.11
CA LYS A 7 -15.73 -16.36 8.35
C LYS A 7 -15.30 -16.10 6.90
N THR A 8 -14.11 -16.57 6.55
CA THR A 8 -13.61 -16.58 5.17
C THR A 8 -14.20 -17.78 4.42
N LYS A 9 -14.90 -17.55 3.30
CA LYS A 9 -15.46 -18.63 2.46
C LYS A 9 -14.38 -19.36 1.67
N GLY A 10 -13.34 -18.64 1.24
CA GLY A 10 -12.26 -19.19 0.44
C GLY A 10 -11.32 -18.12 -0.08
N ILE A 11 -10.16 -18.57 -0.56
CA ILE A 11 -9.18 -17.75 -1.27
C ILE A 11 -9.26 -18.16 -2.75
N TYR A 12 -9.54 -17.19 -3.61
CA TYR A 12 -9.62 -17.38 -5.06
C TYR A 12 -8.38 -16.74 -5.69
N LEU A 13 -7.62 -17.51 -6.44
CA LEU A 13 -6.52 -16.97 -7.24
C LEU A 13 -7.10 -16.59 -8.61
N VAL A 14 -7.31 -15.30 -8.82
CA VAL A 14 -7.76 -14.77 -10.11
C VAL A 14 -6.52 -14.53 -10.96
N PRO A 15 -6.42 -15.15 -12.15
CA PRO A 15 -5.31 -14.90 -13.07
C PRO A 15 -5.15 -13.39 -13.31
N PHE A 16 -3.90 -12.91 -13.25
CA PHE A 16 -3.50 -11.50 -13.43
C PHE A 16 -4.00 -10.49 -12.38
N LEU A 17 -5.03 -10.80 -11.60
CA LEU A 17 -5.53 -9.95 -10.51
C LEU A 17 -4.91 -10.31 -9.15
N GLY A 18 -4.49 -11.56 -8.96
CA GLY A 18 -3.91 -12.06 -7.71
C GLY A 18 -4.90 -12.82 -6.83
N GLY A 19 -4.62 -12.86 -5.52
CA GLY A 19 -5.45 -13.59 -4.55
C GLY A 19 -6.58 -12.74 -3.97
N LEU A 20 -7.82 -13.16 -4.17
CA LEU A 20 -9.00 -12.58 -3.55
C LEU A 20 -9.47 -13.45 -2.38
N ALA A 21 -9.50 -12.88 -1.18
CA ALA A 21 -10.12 -13.52 -0.02
C ALA A 21 -11.58 -13.08 0.10
N LEU A 22 -12.51 -14.00 -0.13
CA LEU A 22 -13.95 -13.71 -0.03
C LEU A 22 -14.47 -13.98 1.39
N SER A 23 -15.18 -12.98 1.94
CA SER A 23 -15.88 -13.05 3.23
C SER A 23 -17.36 -12.73 3.01
N ASP A 24 -18.24 -13.51 3.65
CA ASP A 24 -19.70 -13.22 3.67
C ASP A 24 -20.05 -12.09 4.64
N GLU A 25 -19.20 -11.87 5.63
CA GLU A 25 -19.44 -10.86 6.64
C GLU A 25 -19.03 -9.49 6.10
N LYS A 26 -19.96 -8.54 6.15
CA LYS A 26 -19.72 -7.15 5.79
C LYS A 26 -18.75 -6.54 6.79
N ILE A 27 -17.77 -5.80 6.27
CA ILE A 27 -16.92 -4.93 7.09
C ILE A 27 -17.83 -3.88 7.72
N ASN A 28 -17.77 -3.74 9.05
CA ASN A 28 -18.66 -2.85 9.80
C ASN A 28 -17.95 -1.58 10.29
N THR A 29 -16.62 -1.67 10.49
CA THR A 29 -15.81 -0.55 10.99
C THR A 29 -14.68 -0.23 10.02
N ARG A 30 -14.34 1.04 9.89
CA ARG A 30 -13.16 1.45 9.12
C ARG A 30 -11.85 0.95 9.73
N TRP A 31 -11.82 0.67 11.04
CA TRP A 31 -10.65 0.07 11.68
C TRP A 31 -10.40 -1.35 11.19
N GLN A 32 -11.46 -2.14 11.03
CA GLN A 32 -11.37 -3.46 10.41
C GLN A 32 -10.83 -3.36 8.98
N ASP A 33 -11.33 -2.43 8.19
CA ASP A 33 -10.87 -2.19 6.81
C ASP A 33 -9.37 -1.88 6.78
N VAL A 34 -8.89 -0.92 7.58
CA VAL A 34 -7.46 -0.59 7.67
C VAL A 34 -6.62 -1.80 8.08
N VAL A 35 -7.01 -2.49 9.16
CA VAL A 35 -6.22 -3.61 9.68
C VAL A 35 -6.21 -4.77 8.69
N ILE A 36 -7.29 -5.02 7.95
CA ILE A 36 -7.32 -6.09 6.95
C ILE A 36 -6.41 -5.74 5.77
N SER A 37 -6.54 -4.53 5.24
CA SER A 37 -5.75 -4.08 4.09
C SER A 37 -4.26 -3.95 4.40
N ILE A 38 -3.88 -3.48 5.59
CA ILE A 38 -2.46 -3.28 5.93
C ILE A 38 -1.73 -4.60 6.22
N MET A 39 -2.44 -5.66 6.60
CA MET A 39 -1.83 -6.94 6.96
C MET A 39 -1.16 -7.61 5.76
N GLY A 40 -1.73 -7.52 4.55
CA GLY A 40 -1.11 -8.06 3.34
C GLY A 40 0.30 -7.47 3.13
N PRO A 41 0.42 -6.15 2.93
CA PRO A 41 1.69 -5.46 2.80
C PRO A 41 2.62 -5.61 4.02
N CYS A 42 2.08 -5.74 5.24
CA CYS A 42 2.90 -5.95 6.44
C CYS A 42 3.59 -7.32 6.43
N PHE A 43 2.87 -8.40 6.13
CA PHE A 43 3.48 -9.73 5.97
C PHE A 43 4.42 -9.77 4.76
N GLY A 44 4.05 -9.08 3.67
CA GLY A 44 4.92 -8.88 2.53
C GLY A 44 6.23 -8.21 2.90
N PHE A 45 6.21 -7.13 3.68
CA PHE A 45 7.40 -6.44 4.15
C PHE A 45 8.28 -7.34 5.04
N LEU A 46 7.69 -8.08 5.98
CA LEU A 46 8.42 -9.05 6.81
C LEU A 46 9.08 -10.14 5.97
N LEU A 47 8.39 -10.63 4.94
CA LEU A 47 8.95 -11.59 4.00
C LEU A 47 10.13 -10.99 3.23
N SER A 48 10.03 -9.75 2.74
CA SER A 48 11.14 -9.06 2.10
C SER A 48 12.34 -8.94 3.04
N LEU A 49 12.15 -8.57 4.30
CA LEU A 49 13.24 -8.50 5.29
C LEU A 49 13.89 -9.87 5.52
N LEU A 50 13.09 -10.94 5.59
CA LEU A 50 13.61 -12.30 5.71
C LEU A 50 14.47 -12.67 4.49
N LEU A 51 13.99 -12.39 3.27
CA LEU A 51 14.71 -12.66 2.03
C LEU A 51 16.02 -11.86 1.93
N VAL A 52 16.02 -10.61 2.41
CA VAL A 52 17.25 -9.81 2.57
C VAL A 52 18.23 -10.47 3.53
N GLY A 53 17.74 -10.95 4.69
CA GLY A 53 18.56 -11.68 5.65
C GLY A 53 19.15 -12.97 5.07
N VAL A 54 18.37 -13.72 4.29
CA VAL A 54 18.86 -14.92 3.58
C VAL A 54 19.93 -14.55 2.56
N TYR A 55 19.72 -13.47 1.79
CA TYR A 55 20.72 -12.96 0.85
C TYR A 55 22.06 -12.67 1.55
N TRP A 56 22.06 -12.07 2.74
CA TRP A 56 23.30 -11.76 3.47
C TRP A 56 24.08 -13.00 3.92
N VAL A 57 23.44 -14.16 3.99
CA VAL A 57 24.08 -15.43 4.38
C VAL A 57 24.49 -16.26 3.16
N THR A 58 23.73 -16.17 2.06
CA THR A 58 23.99 -16.98 0.86
C THR A 58 24.72 -16.24 -0.25
N ASP A 59 24.78 -14.91 -0.21
CA ASP A 59 25.30 -14.01 -1.24
C ASP A 59 24.69 -14.25 -2.64
N SER A 60 23.54 -14.93 -2.71
CA SER A 60 22.91 -15.27 -3.98
C SER A 60 22.01 -14.14 -4.48
N PRO A 61 22.27 -13.55 -5.66
CA PRO A 61 21.49 -12.43 -6.19
C PRO A 61 20.02 -12.78 -6.42
N PHE A 62 19.69 -14.07 -6.53
CA PHE A 62 18.32 -14.56 -6.62
C PHE A 62 17.46 -14.13 -5.42
N TRP A 63 17.99 -14.24 -4.19
CA TRP A 63 17.25 -13.87 -2.98
C TRP A 63 17.06 -12.36 -2.86
N ALA A 64 18.07 -11.59 -3.26
CA ALA A 64 17.96 -10.13 -3.37
C ALA A 64 16.88 -9.75 -4.40
N ALA A 65 16.88 -10.36 -5.59
CA ALA A 65 15.88 -10.09 -6.62
C ALA A 65 14.45 -10.42 -6.14
N LEU A 66 14.27 -11.55 -5.46
CA LEU A 66 12.99 -11.91 -4.84
C LEU A 66 12.57 -10.91 -3.76
N ALA A 67 13.50 -10.46 -2.91
CA ALA A 67 13.21 -9.50 -1.85
C ALA A 67 12.71 -8.16 -2.41
N VAL A 68 13.40 -7.64 -3.44
CA VAL A 68 13.07 -6.39 -4.12
C VAL A 68 11.76 -6.53 -4.90
N PHE A 69 11.56 -7.64 -5.62
CA PHE A 69 10.31 -7.89 -6.36
C PHE A 69 9.11 -8.02 -5.42
N ASN A 70 9.25 -8.75 -4.31
CA ASN A 70 8.21 -8.83 -3.28
C ASN A 70 7.96 -7.44 -2.64
N ALA A 71 9.01 -6.65 -2.38
CA ALA A 71 8.85 -5.30 -1.85
C ALA A 71 8.08 -4.40 -2.83
N PHE A 72 8.38 -4.51 -4.12
CA PHE A 72 7.70 -3.80 -5.20
C PHE A 72 6.21 -4.15 -5.29
N LEU A 73 5.85 -5.44 -5.27
CA LEU A 73 4.44 -5.86 -5.30
C LEU A 73 3.64 -5.31 -4.10
N ASN A 74 4.24 -5.33 -2.90
CA ASN A 74 3.58 -4.81 -1.71
C ASN A 74 3.51 -3.28 -1.69
N LEU A 75 4.52 -2.59 -2.25
CA LEU A 75 4.46 -1.14 -2.44
C LEU A 75 3.38 -0.76 -3.45
N PHE A 76 3.21 -1.53 -4.52
CA PHE A 76 2.14 -1.35 -5.50
C PHE A 76 0.77 -1.50 -4.83
N ASN A 77 0.57 -2.51 -3.99
CA ASN A 77 -0.69 -2.67 -3.22
C ASN A 77 -0.97 -1.52 -2.25
N LEU A 78 0.06 -0.81 -1.79
CA LEU A 78 -0.10 0.37 -0.94
C LEU A 78 -0.39 1.65 -1.74
N LEU A 79 -0.52 1.61 -3.06
CA LEU A 79 -0.90 2.80 -3.84
C LEU A 79 -2.29 3.32 -3.47
N PRO A 80 -2.50 4.65 -3.55
CA PRO A 80 -3.75 5.31 -3.14
C PRO A 80 -4.90 5.14 -4.16
N VAL A 81 -5.06 3.97 -4.77
CA VAL A 81 -6.02 3.68 -5.86
C VAL A 81 -6.90 2.51 -5.44
N LEU A 82 -8.22 2.59 -5.63
CA LEU A 82 -9.10 1.44 -5.44
C LEU A 82 -9.06 0.57 -6.70
N PRO A 83 -8.93 -0.78 -6.62
CA PRO A 83 -9.22 -1.66 -5.47
C PRO A 83 -8.00 -2.05 -4.60
N LEU A 84 -6.89 -1.31 -4.64
CA LEU A 84 -5.68 -1.66 -3.89
C LEU A 84 -5.80 -1.33 -2.40
N ASP A 85 -5.00 -2.01 -1.56
CA ASP A 85 -5.02 -1.90 -0.10
C ASP A 85 -4.77 -0.45 0.39
N GLY A 86 -3.88 0.30 -0.29
CA GLY A 86 -3.60 1.69 0.04
C GLY A 86 -4.81 2.62 -0.13
N GLY A 87 -5.64 2.36 -1.15
CA GLY A 87 -6.90 3.06 -1.37
C GLY A 87 -7.89 2.84 -0.22
N HIS A 88 -8.02 1.60 0.27
CA HIS A 88 -8.84 1.27 1.44
C HIS A 88 -8.37 1.99 2.71
N ILE A 89 -7.05 1.98 2.98
CA ILE A 89 -6.47 2.61 4.17
C ILE A 89 -6.68 4.13 4.14
N LEU A 90 -6.33 4.79 3.03
CA LEU A 90 -6.43 6.24 2.91
C LEU A 90 -7.88 6.72 2.92
N LYS A 91 -8.81 5.96 2.33
CA LYS A 91 -10.24 6.21 2.44
C LYS A 91 -10.69 6.13 3.89
N SER A 92 -10.33 5.05 4.57
CA SER A 92 -10.72 4.82 5.97
C SER A 92 -10.16 5.88 6.92
N VAL A 93 -8.95 6.41 6.69
CA VAL A 93 -8.37 7.52 7.45
C VAL A 93 -9.01 8.86 7.09
N SER A 94 -9.07 9.20 5.79
CA SER A 94 -9.52 10.51 5.30
C SER A 94 -10.95 10.83 5.67
N PHE A 95 -11.85 9.86 5.50
CA PHE A 95 -13.27 10.08 5.79
C PHE A 95 -13.58 9.98 7.28
N SER A 96 -12.65 9.47 8.11
CA SER A 96 -12.85 9.38 9.57
C SER A 96 -12.41 10.65 10.29
N MET A 97 -11.46 11.38 9.69
CA MET A 97 -11.19 12.75 10.08
C MET A 97 -12.31 13.66 9.58
N ASN A 98 -12.41 14.89 10.09
CA ASN A 98 -13.37 15.88 9.61
C ASN A 98 -13.31 15.93 8.07
N SER A 99 -14.40 15.54 7.38
CA SER A 99 -14.38 15.06 5.98
C SER A 99 -13.75 16.01 4.96
N LYS A 100 -13.54 17.28 5.31
CA LYS A 100 -12.82 18.26 4.49
C LYS A 100 -11.30 18.21 4.76
N MET A 101 -10.89 18.19 6.03
CA MET A 101 -9.48 18.22 6.43
C MET A 101 -8.75 16.92 6.08
N GLY A 102 -9.41 15.77 6.21
CA GLY A 102 -8.82 14.48 5.81
C GLY A 102 -8.54 14.37 4.32
N VAL A 103 -9.48 14.84 3.50
CA VAL A 103 -9.31 14.88 2.04
C VAL A 103 -8.21 15.86 1.66
N ILE A 104 -8.18 17.06 2.24
CA ILE A 104 -7.12 18.04 1.97
C ILE A 104 -5.74 17.47 2.31
N LEU A 105 -5.57 16.86 3.49
CA LEU A 105 -4.28 16.29 3.89
C LEU A 105 -3.85 15.14 2.98
N CYS A 106 -4.77 14.27 2.55
CA CYS A 106 -4.42 13.22 1.60
C CYS A 106 -4.09 13.76 0.21
N VAL A 107 -4.82 14.76 -0.29
CA VAL A 107 -4.48 15.40 -1.57
C VAL A 107 -3.12 16.06 -1.48
N LEU A 108 -2.79 16.76 -0.39
CA LEU A 108 -1.47 17.35 -0.17
C LEU A 108 -0.36 16.28 -0.10
N ALA A 109 -0.60 15.17 0.60
CA ALA A 109 0.34 14.07 0.67
C ALA A 109 0.59 13.43 -0.71
N ILE A 110 -0.46 13.28 -1.52
CA ILE A 110 -0.36 12.77 -2.89
C ILE A 110 0.39 13.76 -3.78
N LEU A 111 0.07 15.06 -3.73
CA LEU A 111 0.78 16.08 -4.50
C LEU A 111 2.27 16.17 -4.11
N GLY A 112 2.57 16.08 -2.81
CA GLY A 112 3.94 15.98 -2.32
C GLY A 112 4.64 14.71 -2.81
N GLY A 113 3.93 13.58 -2.83
CA GLY A 113 4.40 12.33 -3.40
C GLY A 113 4.70 12.44 -4.89
N ILE A 114 3.83 13.08 -5.67
CA ILE A 114 4.03 13.33 -7.12
C ILE A 114 5.26 14.20 -7.33
N ALA A 115 5.40 15.30 -6.59
CA ALA A 115 6.57 16.18 -6.69
C ALA A 115 7.87 15.43 -6.38
N LEU A 116 7.86 14.60 -5.33
CA LEU A 116 8.99 13.74 -5.00
C LEU A 116 9.27 12.70 -6.09
N SER A 117 8.22 12.10 -6.66
CA SER A 117 8.33 11.11 -7.74
C SER A 117 9.01 11.71 -8.98
N TYR A 118 8.63 12.92 -9.38
CA TYR A 118 9.29 13.64 -10.47
C TYR A 118 10.76 13.93 -10.17
N SER A 119 11.09 14.32 -8.92
CA SER A 119 12.48 14.57 -8.53
C SER A 119 13.37 13.31 -8.57
N LEU A 120 12.77 12.14 -8.36
CA LEU A 120 13.44 10.83 -8.37
C LEU A 120 13.38 10.13 -9.73
N GLY A 121 12.77 10.75 -10.75
CA GLY A 121 12.58 10.16 -12.07
C GLY A 121 11.59 9.01 -12.10
N LEU A 122 10.67 8.90 -11.12
CA LEU A 122 9.67 7.84 -11.01
C LEU A 122 8.34 8.26 -11.67
N THR A 123 8.36 8.41 -12.99
CA THR A 123 7.24 8.89 -13.81
C THR A 123 5.97 8.06 -13.65
N LEU A 124 6.07 6.72 -13.71
CA LEU A 124 4.94 5.82 -13.53
C LEU A 124 4.35 5.94 -12.12
N PHE A 125 5.21 6.03 -11.10
CA PHE A 125 4.76 6.21 -9.71
C PHE A 125 4.01 7.54 -9.53
N GLY A 126 4.52 8.62 -10.12
CA GLY A 126 3.85 9.92 -10.15
C GLY A 126 2.47 9.86 -10.83
N PHE A 127 2.36 9.16 -11.96
CA PHE A 127 1.08 8.94 -12.65
C PHE A 127 0.07 8.15 -11.79
N LEU A 128 0.52 7.08 -11.14
CA LEU A 128 -0.34 6.26 -10.25
C LEU A 128 -0.84 7.06 -9.04
N LEU A 129 0.03 7.90 -8.46
CA LEU A 129 -0.37 8.83 -7.40
C LEU A 129 -1.40 9.85 -7.90
N LEU A 130 -1.25 10.37 -9.12
CA LEU A 130 -2.23 11.28 -9.73
C LEU A 130 -3.59 10.60 -9.91
N MET A 131 -3.62 9.35 -10.36
CA MET A 131 -4.86 8.57 -10.45
C MET A 131 -5.53 8.45 -9.06
N GLY A 132 -4.76 8.15 -8.02
CA GLY A 132 -5.29 8.10 -6.65
C GLY A 132 -5.84 9.43 -6.15
N ALA A 133 -5.27 10.56 -6.57
CA ALA A 133 -5.82 11.88 -6.27
C ALA A 133 -7.24 12.04 -6.86
N LEU A 134 -7.43 11.60 -8.10
CA LEU A 134 -8.72 11.67 -8.79
C LEU A 134 -9.75 10.76 -8.10
N ASP A 135 -9.37 9.53 -7.76
CA ASP A 135 -10.24 8.59 -7.05
C ASP A 135 -10.75 9.17 -5.73
N ILE A 136 -9.88 9.79 -4.92
CA ILE A 136 -10.29 10.44 -3.67
C ILE A 136 -11.30 11.57 -3.91
N VAL A 137 -11.13 12.34 -4.98
CA VAL A 137 -12.06 13.43 -5.35
C VAL A 137 -13.41 12.89 -5.82
N PHE A 138 -13.42 11.83 -6.64
CA PHE A 138 -14.64 11.15 -7.07
C PHE A 138 -15.39 10.54 -5.87
N GLU A 139 -14.66 9.89 -4.98
CA GLU A 139 -15.21 9.27 -3.77
C GLU A 139 -15.79 10.33 -2.81
N TRP A 140 -15.15 11.50 -2.70
CA TRP A 140 -15.69 12.60 -1.89
C TRP A 140 -17.06 13.09 -2.38
N ARG A 141 -17.32 13.01 -3.69
CA ARG A 141 -18.66 13.28 -4.25
C ARG A 141 -19.68 12.20 -3.87
N GLN A 142 -19.24 10.94 -3.67
CA GLN A 142 -20.08 9.80 -3.30
C GLN A 142 -20.16 9.51 -1.79
N ARG A 143 -19.58 10.37 -0.94
CA ARG A 143 -19.44 10.19 0.53
C ARG A 143 -20.73 9.88 1.31
N HIS A 144 -21.91 10.11 0.72
CA HIS A 144 -23.19 9.94 1.37
C HIS A 144 -23.65 8.46 1.48
N HIS A 145 -22.88 7.50 0.97
CA HIS A 145 -23.24 6.06 0.98
C HIS A 145 -22.36 5.20 1.91
N SER A 146 -21.47 5.81 2.71
CA SER A 146 -20.58 5.06 3.59
C SER A 146 -21.25 4.69 4.92
N HIS A 147 -21.64 3.43 5.09
CA HIS A 147 -22.23 2.91 6.34
C HIS A 147 -21.19 2.49 7.41
N LEU A 148 -19.89 2.66 7.15
CA LEU A 148 -18.84 2.22 8.08
C LEU A 148 -18.67 3.18 9.26
N LEU A 149 -18.54 2.63 10.46
CA LEU A 149 -18.25 3.41 11.67
C LEU A 149 -16.87 4.10 11.55
N PRO A 150 -16.76 5.39 11.91
CA PRO A 150 -15.52 6.17 11.75
C PRO A 150 -14.42 5.72 12.73
N LEU A 151 -13.15 5.92 12.36
CA LEU A 151 -12.01 5.71 13.27
C LEU A 151 -11.96 6.77 14.38
N ASN A 152 -11.62 6.32 15.59
CA ASN A 152 -11.16 7.20 16.67
C ASN A 152 -9.82 7.88 16.31
N ARG A 153 -9.53 9.03 16.93
CA ARG A 153 -8.29 9.80 16.68
C ARG A 153 -7.01 8.97 16.87
N TYR A 154 -6.96 8.14 17.92
CA TYR A 154 -5.84 7.22 18.14
C TYR A 154 -5.66 6.25 16.97
N ALA A 155 -6.74 5.64 16.51
CA ALA A 155 -6.71 4.72 15.38
C ALA A 155 -6.27 5.43 14.09
N GLN A 156 -6.66 6.70 13.87
CA GLN A 156 -6.20 7.48 12.71
C GLN A 156 -4.68 7.67 12.75
N MET A 157 -4.12 8.12 13.88
CA MET A 157 -2.67 8.32 14.03
C MET A 157 -1.90 7.01 13.83
N VAL A 158 -2.34 5.93 14.49
CA VAL A 158 -1.70 4.62 14.35
C VAL A 158 -1.73 4.14 12.90
N SER A 159 -2.87 4.25 12.22
CA SER A 159 -3.02 3.84 10.82
C SER A 159 -2.09 4.63 9.90
N THR A 160 -2.03 5.95 10.07
CA THR A 160 -1.19 6.84 9.27
C THR A 160 0.29 6.54 9.48
N ILE A 161 0.73 6.41 10.75
CA ILE A 161 2.13 6.09 11.07
C ILE A 161 2.50 4.72 10.50
N TRP A 162 1.63 3.72 10.66
CA TRP A 162 1.88 2.37 10.17
C TRP A 162 1.97 2.34 8.64
N TYR A 163 1.08 3.04 7.94
CA TYR A 163 1.12 3.15 6.49
C TYR A 163 2.44 3.78 6.00
N PHE A 164 2.82 4.94 6.55
CA PHE A 164 4.06 5.60 6.15
C PHE A 164 5.31 4.79 6.51
N ALA A 165 5.32 4.09 7.64
CA ALA A 165 6.42 3.22 8.05
C ALA A 165 6.59 2.02 7.10
N LEU A 166 5.50 1.42 6.64
CA LEU A 166 5.56 0.33 5.65
C LEU A 166 6.02 0.83 4.29
N VAL A 167 5.46 1.94 3.80
CA VAL A 167 5.85 2.55 2.53
C VAL A 167 7.34 2.90 2.55
N SER A 168 7.82 3.56 3.60
CA SER A 168 9.24 3.93 3.71
C SER A 168 10.15 2.72 3.82
N GLY A 169 9.76 1.69 4.58
CA GLY A 169 10.52 0.44 4.70
C GLY A 169 10.64 -0.31 3.36
N LEU A 170 9.54 -0.44 2.61
CA LEU A 170 9.54 -1.09 1.30
C LEU A 170 10.38 -0.31 0.28
N ILE A 171 10.25 1.02 0.25
CA ILE A 171 11.08 1.89 -0.60
C ILE A 171 12.56 1.76 -0.23
N ALA A 172 12.89 1.72 1.06
CA ALA A 172 14.27 1.58 1.52
C ALA A 172 14.91 0.26 1.05
N ILE A 173 14.16 -0.84 1.04
CA ILE A 173 14.63 -2.11 0.47
C ILE A 173 14.89 -1.95 -1.03
N ILE A 174 13.95 -1.39 -1.78
CA ILE A 174 14.10 -1.26 -3.24
C ILE A 174 15.31 -0.37 -3.59
N ILE A 175 15.43 0.79 -2.97
CA ILE A 175 16.56 1.71 -3.21
C ILE A 175 17.89 1.10 -2.74
N GLY A 176 17.89 0.39 -1.61
CA GLY A 176 19.08 -0.24 -1.05
C GLY A 176 19.74 -1.26 -1.98
N PHE A 177 18.94 -2.00 -2.75
CA PHE A 177 19.43 -3.01 -3.71
C PHE A 177 19.54 -2.50 -5.15
N ALA A 178 18.96 -1.35 -5.46
CA ALA A 178 19.11 -0.79 -6.79
C ALA A 178 20.47 -0.10 -6.99
N SER A 179 21.09 0.36 -5.91
CA SER A 179 22.43 0.97 -5.93
C SER A 179 23.55 -0.06 -6.17
N THR A 180 23.27 -1.36 -6.07
CA THR A 180 24.25 -2.45 -6.27
C THR A 180 24.63 -2.71 -7.74
N GLY A 181 23.99 -2.04 -8.72
CA GLY A 181 24.41 -2.06 -10.13
C GLY A 181 23.98 -3.29 -10.95
N ASP A 182 23.29 -4.26 -10.34
CA ASP A 182 22.71 -5.40 -11.05
C ASP A 182 21.40 -4.99 -11.76
N THR A 183 21.26 -5.37 -13.02
CA THR A 183 20.11 -5.00 -13.85
C THR A 183 18.82 -5.62 -13.32
N LEU A 184 18.87 -6.82 -12.76
CA LEU A 184 17.70 -7.49 -12.16
C LEU A 184 17.22 -6.80 -10.89
N LEU A 185 18.14 -6.24 -10.09
CA LEU A 185 17.82 -5.58 -8.83
C LEU A 185 17.31 -4.15 -9.03
N SER A 186 17.68 -3.52 -10.15
CA SER A 186 17.20 -2.20 -10.53
C SER A 186 15.88 -2.22 -11.33
N LEU A 187 15.40 -3.40 -11.77
CA LEU A 187 14.17 -3.55 -12.55
C LEU A 187 12.96 -2.82 -11.94
N PRO A 188 12.67 -2.89 -10.62
CA PRO A 188 11.51 -2.19 -10.07
C PRO A 188 11.60 -0.67 -10.18
N LEU A 189 12.79 -0.09 -10.00
CA LEU A 189 12.98 1.34 -10.22
C LEU A 189 12.90 1.72 -11.69
N LEU A 190 13.39 0.85 -12.58
CA LEU A 190 13.28 1.05 -14.02
C LEU A 190 11.82 1.04 -14.47
N ILE A 191 11.00 0.11 -13.97
CA ILE A 191 9.55 0.06 -14.22
C ILE A 191 8.85 1.32 -13.66
N LEU A 192 9.24 1.78 -12.48
CA LEU A 192 8.65 2.98 -11.87
C LEU A 192 9.08 4.29 -12.55
N GLY A 193 10.23 4.30 -13.23
CA GLY A 193 10.84 5.47 -13.85
C GLY A 193 10.80 5.55 -15.38
N THR A 194 10.20 4.57 -16.05
CA THR A 194 9.88 4.64 -17.49
C THR A 194 8.61 5.43 -17.80
#